data_AF-A0A0C9U0E2-F1
#
_entry.id   AF-A0A0C9U0E2-F1
#
_cell.length_a   1.000
_cell.length_b   1.000
_cell.length_c   1.000
_cell.angle_alpha   90.00
_cell.angle_beta   90.00
_cell.angle_gamma   90.00
#
_symmetry.space_group_name_H-M   'P 1'
#
loop_
_entity.id
_entity.type
_entity.pdbx_description
1 polymer ?
#
loop_
_entity_poly.entity_id
_entity_poly.type
_entity_poly.pdbx_seq_one_letter_code
_entity_poly.pdbx_strand_id
1 'polypeptide(L)'
;MVRIFAGYTIEQDELVRFLEAQGLDPEPPGEPHFTVDGAWMSFLGWRGAQPREGDPKTLLPWPQYWYDKDGNHVHAFMTKRSNELRNEKARFKEMPIDIEIRDRFIKETGNVLDPNKMKFWSLPEDALYFSMIIPF
;
A
#
# COMPACT_ATOMS: atom_id res chain seq x y z
N MET A 1 19.27 11.84 8.88
CA MET A 1 18.53 12.34 7.70
C MET A 1 17.48 11.30 7.36
N VAL A 2 16.26 11.72 7.04
CA VAL A 2 15.13 10.80 6.87
C VAL A 2 14.41 11.06 5.55
N ARG A 3 13.87 10.01 4.93
CA ARG A 3 12.91 10.15 3.84
C ARG A 3 11.51 9.98 4.39
N ILE A 4 10.57 10.76 3.89
CA ILE A 4 9.17 10.69 4.28
C ILE A 4 8.40 10.13 3.10
N PHE A 5 7.61 9.10 3.36
CA PHE A 5 6.67 8.51 2.41
C PHE A 5 5.24 8.92 2.78
N ALA A 6 4.37 8.88 1.78
CA ALA A 6 2.95 9.07 1.97
C ALA A 6 2.14 8.29 0.94
N GLY A 7 0.88 8.07 1.28
CA GLY A 7 -0.10 7.45 0.40
C GLY A 7 -1.33 7.04 1.18
N TYR A 8 -1.93 5.91 0.82
CA TYR A 8 -3.22 5.48 1.36
C TYR A 8 -3.18 4.06 1.93
N THR A 9 -3.92 3.81 3.01
CA THR A 9 -4.16 2.45 3.53
C THR A 9 -5.21 1.73 2.68
N ILE A 10 -5.26 0.41 2.83
CA ILE A 10 -6.23 -0.48 2.22
C ILE A 10 -6.73 -1.42 3.33
N GLU A 11 -8.04 -1.54 3.49
CA GLU A 11 -8.60 -2.53 4.40
C GLU A 11 -8.43 -3.95 3.83
N GLN A 12 -8.39 -4.97 4.69
CA GLN A 12 -8.14 -6.35 4.26
C GLN A 12 -9.18 -6.87 3.26
N ASP A 13 -10.46 -6.53 3.45
CA ASP A 13 -11.56 -6.91 2.56
C ASP A 13 -11.41 -6.25 1.18
N GLU A 14 -10.97 -4.99 1.14
CA GLU A 14 -10.69 -4.27 -0.10
C GLU A 14 -9.46 -4.81 -0.83
N LEU A 15 -8.42 -5.21 -0.09
CA LEU A 15 -7.25 -5.85 -0.65
C LEU A 15 -7.64 -7.17 -1.33
N VAL A 16 -8.45 -8.00 -0.69
CA VAL A 16 -8.93 -9.26 -1.29
C VAL A 16 -9.68 -9.00 -2.59
N ARG A 17 -10.67 -8.09 -2.58
CA ARG A 17 -11.42 -7.72 -3.79
C ARG A 17 -10.52 -7.21 -4.90
N PHE A 18 -9.52 -6.42 -4.55
CA PHE A 18 -8.51 -5.94 -5.49
C PHE A 18 -7.72 -7.10 -6.10
N LEU A 19 -7.18 -8.01 -5.29
CA LEU A 19 -6.39 -9.13 -5.77
C LEU A 19 -7.21 -10.07 -6.67
N GLU A 20 -8.46 -10.35 -6.31
CA GLU A 20 -9.40 -11.12 -7.13
C GLU A 20 -9.63 -10.45 -8.49
N ALA A 21 -9.90 -9.14 -8.51
CA ALA A 21 -10.13 -8.40 -9.74
C ALA A 21 -8.90 -8.31 -10.65
N GLN A 22 -7.70 -8.38 -10.07
CA GLN A 22 -6.45 -8.45 -10.83
C GLN A 22 -6.09 -9.87 -11.29
N GLY A 23 -6.90 -10.89 -10.97
CA GLY A 23 -6.60 -12.28 -11.29
C GLY A 23 -5.36 -12.81 -10.56
N LEU A 24 -5.08 -12.27 -9.37
CA LEU A 24 -3.96 -12.66 -8.50
C LEU A 24 -4.36 -13.72 -7.47
N ASP A 25 -5.56 -14.28 -7.60
CA ASP A 25 -6.04 -15.40 -6.81
C ASP A 25 -5.26 -16.67 -7.18
N PRO A 26 -4.57 -17.30 -6.23
CA PRO A 26 -3.84 -18.54 -6.49
C PRO A 26 -4.75 -19.75 -6.73
N GLU A 27 -6.04 -19.70 -6.39
CA GLU A 27 -6.94 -20.84 -6.49
C GLU A 27 -7.84 -20.85 -7.74
N PRO A 28 -8.14 -22.05 -8.30
CA PRO A 28 -9.05 -22.17 -9.42
C PRO A 28 -10.48 -21.78 -9.01
N PRO A 29 -11.30 -21.29 -9.96
CA PRO A 29 -12.65 -20.83 -9.65
C PRO A 29 -13.51 -21.95 -9.05
N GLY A 30 -13.92 -21.80 -7.78
CA GLY A 30 -14.83 -22.72 -7.10
C GLY A 30 -14.54 -23.02 -5.62
N GLU A 31 -13.37 -22.65 -5.09
CA GLU A 31 -13.01 -22.80 -3.67
C GLU A 31 -13.11 -21.45 -2.91
N PRO A 32 -13.22 -21.45 -1.57
CA PRO A 32 -13.56 -20.26 -0.82
C PRO A 32 -12.50 -19.15 -0.95
N HIS A 33 -12.98 -18.00 -1.42
CA HIS A 33 -12.38 -16.66 -1.38
C HIS A 33 -11.20 -16.52 -0.41
N PHE A 34 -10.01 -16.26 -0.95
CA PHE A 34 -8.79 -15.77 -0.29
C PHE A 34 -8.78 -15.86 1.24
N THR A 35 -8.03 -16.82 1.79
CA THR A 35 -7.63 -16.75 3.20
C THR A 35 -6.79 -15.49 3.45
N VAL A 36 -6.77 -14.98 4.69
CA VAL A 36 -5.94 -13.81 5.06
C VAL A 36 -4.47 -14.03 4.69
N ASP A 37 -3.96 -15.24 4.92
CA ASP A 37 -2.59 -15.63 4.58
C ASP A 37 -2.37 -15.73 3.05
N GLY A 38 -3.35 -16.23 2.30
CA GLY A 38 -3.31 -16.25 0.84
C GLY A 38 -3.27 -14.85 0.24
N ALA A 39 -4.09 -13.94 0.76
CA ALA A 39 -4.14 -12.54 0.31
C ALA A 39 -2.82 -11.83 0.59
N TRP A 40 -2.21 -12.14 1.73
CA TRP A 40 -0.89 -11.64 2.08
C TRP A 40 0.19 -12.11 1.12
N MET A 41 0.23 -13.41 0.80
CA MET A 41 1.23 -13.98 -0.13
C MET A 41 1.08 -13.42 -1.55
N SER A 42 -0.16 -13.31 -2.06
CA SER A 42 -0.42 -12.69 -3.36
C SER A 42 -0.05 -11.20 -3.38
N PHE A 43 -0.34 -10.47 -2.30
CA PHE A 43 0.08 -9.07 -2.17
C PHE A 43 1.60 -8.91 -2.18
N LEU A 44 2.34 -9.75 -1.44
CA LEU A 44 3.80 -9.75 -1.44
C LEU A 44 4.39 -10.08 -2.80
N GLY A 45 3.83 -11.09 -3.49
CA GLY A 45 4.25 -11.47 -4.84
C GLY A 45 4.04 -10.32 -5.83
N TRP A 46 2.85 -9.72 -5.83
CA TRP A 46 2.52 -8.59 -6.67
C TRP A 46 3.37 -7.36 -6.36
N ARG A 47 3.59 -7.03 -5.07
CA ARG A 47 4.51 -5.96 -4.65
C ARG A 47 5.93 -6.17 -5.19
N GLY A 48 6.42 -7.41 -5.18
CA GLY A 48 7.73 -7.77 -5.72
C GLY A 48 7.85 -7.54 -7.23
N ALA A 49 6.74 -7.65 -7.97
CA ALA A 49 6.67 -7.43 -9.41
C ALA A 49 6.49 -5.95 -9.81
N GLN A 50 6.12 -5.06 -8.87
CA GLN A 50 5.90 -3.65 -9.18
C GLN A 50 7.22 -2.88 -9.37
N PRO A 51 7.33 -2.04 -10.42
CA PRO A 51 8.48 -1.16 -10.60
C PRO A 51 8.59 -0.18 -9.44
N ARG A 52 9.79 -0.07 -8.85
CA ARG A 52 10.06 0.82 -7.70
C ARG A 52 10.32 2.28 -8.12
N GLU A 53 10.62 2.50 -9.40
CA GLU A 53 10.94 3.79 -9.98
C GLU A 53 10.29 3.93 -11.36
N GLY A 54 9.84 5.14 -11.71
CA GLY A 54 9.21 5.45 -12.99
C GLY A 54 8.60 6.86 -13.00
N ASP A 55 7.95 7.23 -14.10
CA ASP A 55 7.27 8.53 -14.24
C ASP A 55 6.08 8.61 -13.28
N PRO A 56 6.04 9.56 -12.32
CA PRO A 56 4.92 9.71 -11.38
C PRO A 56 3.53 9.87 -12.00
N LYS A 57 3.46 10.25 -13.29
CA LYS A 57 2.20 10.36 -14.03
C LYS A 57 1.66 9.02 -14.52
N THR A 58 2.52 8.02 -14.69
CA THR A 58 2.17 6.69 -15.22
C THR A 58 2.47 5.56 -14.23
N LEU A 59 3.30 5.83 -13.22
CA LEU A 59 3.65 4.87 -12.18
C LEU A 59 2.45 4.70 -11.26
N LEU A 60 2.03 3.45 -11.10
CA LEU A 60 1.04 3.07 -10.11
C LEU A 60 1.57 3.33 -8.70
N PRO A 61 0.69 3.64 -7.74
CA PRO A 61 1.07 3.70 -6.33
C PRO A 61 1.82 2.43 -5.90
N TRP A 62 3.00 2.59 -5.32
CA TRP A 62 3.85 1.44 -4.99
C TRP A 62 3.32 0.72 -3.74
N PRO A 63 3.15 -0.61 -3.74
CA PRO A 63 2.57 -1.30 -2.60
C PRO A 63 3.49 -1.30 -1.39
N GLN A 64 2.92 -1.02 -0.22
CA GLN A 64 3.60 -0.99 1.07
C GLN A 64 2.81 -1.76 2.12
N TYR A 65 3.51 -2.17 3.16
CA TYR A 65 2.89 -2.71 4.36
C TYR A 65 3.72 -2.36 5.59
N TRP A 66 3.09 -2.45 6.76
CA TRP A 66 3.75 -2.43 8.06
C TRP A 66 2.89 -3.17 9.08
N TYR A 67 3.41 -3.35 10.29
CA TYR A 67 2.65 -3.89 11.41
C TYR A 67 2.17 -2.74 12.29
N ASP A 68 0.89 -2.76 12.67
CA ASP A 68 0.41 -1.86 13.71
C ASP A 68 0.92 -2.27 15.09
N LYS A 69 0.60 -1.47 16.11
CA LYS A 69 0.99 -1.71 17.51
C LYS A 69 0.47 -3.04 18.08
N ASP A 70 -0.58 -3.59 17.49
CA ASP A 70 -1.26 -4.82 17.92
C ASP A 70 -0.78 -6.03 17.10
N GLY A 71 0.16 -5.82 16.16
CA GLY A 71 0.74 -6.85 15.31
C GLY A 71 -0.10 -7.16 14.07
N ASN A 72 -1.11 -6.36 13.73
CA ASN A 72 -1.90 -6.56 12.52
C ASN A 72 -1.17 -6.00 11.30
N HIS A 73 -1.32 -6.68 10.16
CA HIS A 73 -0.86 -6.17 8.88
C HIS A 73 -1.68 -4.96 8.47
N VAL A 74 -0.98 -3.86 8.18
CA VAL A 74 -1.55 -2.72 7.50
C VAL A 74 -1.06 -2.74 6.07
N HIS A 75 -2.00 -2.84 5.13
CA HIS A 75 -1.72 -2.77 3.70
C HIS A 75 -1.90 -1.34 3.21
N ALA A 76 -1.06 -0.94 2.26
CA ALA A 76 -1.03 0.42 1.79
C ALA A 76 -0.46 0.55 0.39
N PHE A 77 -0.69 1.72 -0.19
CA PHE A 77 -0.02 2.18 -1.40
C PHE A 77 0.70 3.49 -1.12
N MET A 78 1.92 3.63 -1.62
CA MET A 78 2.71 4.85 -1.58
C MET A 78 2.47 5.65 -2.86
N THR A 79 1.99 6.89 -2.71
CA THR A 79 1.79 7.84 -3.81
C THR A 79 2.96 8.83 -3.91
N LYS A 80 3.74 9.00 -2.84
CA LYS A 80 4.74 10.05 -2.74
C LYS A 80 5.94 9.66 -1.89
N ARG A 81 7.12 10.12 -2.31
CA ARG A 81 8.37 10.06 -1.54
C ARG A 81 9.06 11.43 -1.52
N SER A 82 9.63 11.81 -0.39
CA SER A 82 10.49 12.99 -0.30
C SER A 82 11.93 12.67 -0.70
N ASN A 83 12.72 13.71 -0.98
CA ASN A 83 14.18 13.63 -0.87
C ASN A 83 14.59 13.48 0.61
N GLU A 84 15.87 13.28 0.88
CA GLU A 84 16.38 13.25 2.26
C GLU A 84 16.18 14.59 2.95
N LEU A 85 15.52 14.55 4.11
CA LEU A 85 15.23 15.70 4.94
C LEU A 85 16.06 15.66 6.22
N ARG A 86 16.45 16.84 6.70
CA ARG A 86 17.09 17.01 8.02
C ARG A 86 16.09 16.96 9.16
N ASN A 87 14.84 17.34 8.91
CA ASN A 87 13.79 17.38 9.93
C ASN A 87 13.04 16.05 9.99
N GLU A 88 13.28 15.26 11.03
CA GLU A 88 12.65 13.95 11.26
C GLU A 88 11.16 14.03 11.58
N LYS A 89 10.67 15.21 11.96
CA LYS A 89 9.24 15.47 12.23
C LYS A 89 8.47 15.90 10.99
N ALA A 90 9.13 16.07 9.84
CA ALA A 90 8.44 16.46 8.61
C ALA A 90 7.42 15.38 8.19
N ARG A 91 6.21 15.81 7.84
CA ARG A 91 5.14 14.93 7.35
C ARG A 91 4.45 15.59 6.18
N PHE A 92 4.03 14.80 5.20
CA PHE A 92 3.12 15.28 4.17
C PHE A 92 1.73 15.48 4.76
N LYS A 93 1.04 16.48 4.23
CA LYS A 93 -0.42 16.58 4.32
C LYS A 93 -0.98 16.07 2.99
N GLU A 94 -2.18 15.52 3.03
CA GLU A 94 -2.91 15.15 1.83
C GLU A 94 -3.10 16.39 0.95
N MET A 95 -2.69 16.31 -0.31
CA MET A 95 -2.87 17.36 -1.30
C MET A 95 -3.80 16.87 -2.42
N PRO A 96 -4.39 17.78 -3.23
CA PRO A 96 -5.26 17.38 -4.34
C PRO A 96 -4.62 16.37 -5.31
N ILE A 97 -3.32 16.49 -5.58
CA ILE A 97 -2.59 15.53 -6.43
C ILE A 97 -2.56 14.11 -5.85
N ASP A 98 -2.55 13.97 -4.51
CA ASP A 98 -2.57 12.65 -3.88
C ASP A 98 -3.95 11.99 -4.07
N ILE A 99 -5.02 12.80 -4.01
CA ILE A 99 -6.40 12.35 -4.29
C ILE A 99 -6.52 11.93 -5.76
N GLU A 100 -5.98 12.72 -6.69
CA GLU A 100 -5.97 12.39 -8.12
C GLU A 100 -5.23 11.08 -8.42
N ILE A 101 -4.09 10.83 -7.76
CA ILE A 101 -3.35 9.58 -7.89
C ILE A 101 -4.17 8.40 -7.35
N ARG A 102 -4.81 8.55 -6.18
CA ARG A 102 -5.69 7.53 -5.60
C ARG A 102 -6.85 7.20 -6.55
N ASP A 103 -7.58 8.21 -7.00
CA ASP A 103 -8.77 8.02 -7.83
C ASP A 103 -8.42 7.42 -9.20
N ARG A 104 -7.27 7.80 -9.76
CA ARG A 104 -6.73 7.14 -10.96
C ARG A 104 -6.45 5.66 -10.71
N PHE A 105 -5.80 5.33 -9.60
CA PHE A 105 -5.51 3.94 -9.25
C PHE A 105 -6.80 3.13 -9.04
N ILE A 106 -7.80 3.68 -8.34
CA ILE A 106 -9.12 3.04 -8.18
C ILE A 106 -9.75 2.75 -9.55
N LYS A 107 -9.69 3.71 -10.48
CA LYS A 107 -10.23 3.55 -11.83
C LYS A 107 -9.50 2.48 -12.63
N GLU A 108 -8.18 2.45 -12.58
CA GLU A 108 -7.35 1.46 -13.30
C GLU A 108 -7.54 0.04 -12.76
N THR A 109 -7.94 -0.09 -11.49
CA THR A 109 -8.22 -1.38 -10.83
C THR A 109 -9.67 -1.82 -10.94
N GLY A 110 -10.47 -1.14 -11.78
CA GLY A 110 -11.87 -1.52 -12.05
C GLY A 110 -12.88 -0.98 -11.04
N ASN A 111 -12.52 0.03 -10.25
CA ASN A 111 -13.36 0.62 -9.19
C ASN A 111 -13.73 -0.36 -8.06
N VAL A 112 -12.84 -1.29 -7.75
CA VAL A 112 -13.04 -2.30 -6.70
C VAL A 112 -12.75 -1.80 -5.29
N LEU A 113 -12.00 -0.70 -5.19
CA LEU A 113 -11.62 -0.03 -3.95
C LEU A 113 -12.56 1.15 -3.67
N ASP A 114 -12.97 1.30 -2.41
CA ASP A 114 -13.78 2.42 -1.91
C ASP A 114 -12.87 3.56 -1.42
N PRO A 115 -12.89 4.74 -2.09
CA PRO A 115 -12.06 5.87 -1.68
C PRO A 115 -12.32 6.35 -0.25
N ASN A 116 -13.50 6.10 0.32
CA ASN A 116 -13.85 6.52 1.68
C ASN A 116 -13.20 5.65 2.77
N LYS A 117 -12.79 4.42 2.43
CA LYS A 117 -12.08 3.50 3.33
C LYS A 117 -10.56 3.70 3.28
N MET A 118 -10.06 4.31 2.21
CA MET A 118 -8.64 4.60 2.02
C MET A 118 -8.19 5.82 2.85
N LYS A 119 -7.42 5.60 3.92
CA LYS A 119 -6.94 6.67 4.80
C LYS A 119 -5.56 7.16 4.38
N PHE A 120 -5.41 8.47 4.22
CA PHE A 120 -4.10 9.07 3.95
C PHE A 120 -3.15 8.87 5.13
N TRP A 121 -1.91 8.48 4.83
CA TRP A 121 -0.83 8.35 5.79
C TRP A 121 0.42 9.10 5.32
N SER A 122 1.23 9.54 6.28
CA SER A 122 2.58 10.02 6.02
C SER A 122 3.50 9.58 7.14
N LEU A 123 4.55 8.85 6.79
CA LEU A 123 5.45 8.22 7.74
C LEU A 123 6.90 8.33 7.26
N PRO A 124 7.86 8.41 8.18
CA PRO A 124 9.27 8.15 7.88
C PRO A 124 9.46 6.79 7.21
N GLU A 125 10.38 6.70 6.26
CA GLU A 125 10.69 5.45 5.54
C GLU A 125 11.06 4.32 6.51
N ASP A 126 11.87 4.62 7.53
CA ASP A 126 12.29 3.68 8.57
C ASP A 126 11.12 3.17 9.44
N ALA A 127 10.06 3.97 9.61
CA ALA A 127 8.86 3.53 10.33
C ALA A 127 8.06 2.44 9.58
N LEU A 128 8.21 2.35 8.26
CA LEU A 128 7.56 1.31 7.45
C LEU A 128 8.31 -0.02 7.52
N TYR A 129 9.61 0.01 7.80
CA TYR A 129 10.44 -1.19 7.93
C TYR A 129 10.42 -1.80 9.35
N PHE A 130 9.62 -1.25 10.27
CA PHE A 130 9.43 -1.86 11.58
C PHE A 130 8.58 -3.12 11.47
N SER A 131 9.23 -4.21 11.07
CA SER A 131 8.85 -5.58 11.37
C SER A 131 10.07 -6.32 11.91
N MET A 132 9.98 -6.77 13.17
CA MET A 132 10.91 -7.69 13.85
C MET A 132 12.35 -7.21 14.10
N ILE A 133 12.55 -6.33 15.07
CA ILE A 133 13.61 -6.61 16.07
C ILE A 133 12.90 -7.36 17.19
N ILE A 134 12.94 -8.70 17.13
CA ILE A 134 12.72 -9.52 18.33
C ILE A 134 13.96 -9.26 19.20
N PRO A 135 13.83 -8.69 20.42
CA PRO A 135 14.94 -8.70 21.35
C PRO A 135 15.12 -10.14 21.83
N PHE A 136 16.23 -10.78 21.46
CA PHE A 136 16.80 -11.86 22.25
C PHE A 136 17.92 -11.27 23.12
#